data_AF-A0A660Y6W9-F1
#
_entry.id   AF-A0A660Y6W9-F1
#
_cell.length_a   1.000
_cell.length_b   1.000
_cell.length_c   1.000
_cell.angle_alpha   90.00
_cell.angle_beta   90.00
_cell.angle_gamma   90.00
#
_symmetry.space_group_name_H-M   'P 1'
#
loop_
_entity.id
_entity.type
_entity.pdbx_description
1 polymer ?
#
loop_
_entity_poly.entity_id
_entity_poly.type
_entity_poly.pdbx_seq_one_letter_code
_entity_poly.pdbx_strand_id
1 'polypeptide(L)' 'GISKKVEDGGELEIALGAGVVRKLTKWEEYMCNPWPDLALEIMRAGGLLEYLRGREG' A
#
# COMPACT_ATOMS: atom_id res chain seq x y z
N GLY A 1 6.33 -11.75 7.98
CA GLY A 1 6.55 -10.32 7.69
C GLY A 1 7.98 -10.08 7.26
N ILE A 2 8.26 -8.95 6.61
CA ILE A 2 9.56 -8.67 5.97
C ILE A 2 10.57 -7.92 6.84
N SER A 3 10.31 -7.72 8.14
CA SER A 3 11.11 -6.85 9.02
C SER A 3 12.60 -7.20 9.10
N LYS A 4 12.99 -8.47 8.90
CA LYS A 4 14.41 -8.90 8.85
C LYS A 4 15.08 -8.72 7.49
N LYS A 5 14.33 -8.28 6.48
CA LYS A 5 14.74 -8.16 5.08
C LYS A 5 14.81 -6.72 4.59
N VAL A 6 14.31 -5.79 5.40
CA VAL A 6 14.36 -4.35 5.16
C VAL A 6 15.22 -3.70 6.23
N GLU A 7 15.74 -2.52 5.92
CA GLU A 7 16.59 -1.74 6.82
C GLU A 7 16.02 -0.33 7.00
N ASP A 8 16.28 0.28 8.15
CA ASP A 8 15.92 1.68 8.41
C ASP A 8 16.65 2.59 7.41
N GLY A 9 15.91 3.54 6.84
CA GLY A 9 16.40 4.39 5.75
C GLY A 9 16.46 3.71 4.38
N GLY A 10 16.11 2.43 4.27
CA GLY A 10 16.01 1.73 2.99
C GLY A 10 14.78 2.18 2.18
N GLU A 11 14.96 2.36 0.87
CA GLU A 11 13.87 2.73 -0.03
C GLU A 11 13.10 1.51 -0.54
N LEU A 12 11.77 1.62 -0.47
CA LEU A 12 10.83 0.60 -0.93
C LEU A 12 9.83 1.21 -1.91
N GLU A 13 9.47 0.46 -2.94
CA GLU A 13 8.33 0.74 -3.79
C GLU A 13 7.21 -0.25 -3.46
N ILE A 14 5.97 0.23 -3.32
CA ILE A 14 4.83 -0.61 -2.92
C ILE A 14 3.71 -0.46 -3.95
N ALA A 15 3.36 -1.58 -4.60
CA ALA A 15 2.19 -1.68 -5.45
C ALA A 15 1.04 -2.33 -4.66
N LEU A 16 0.30 -1.51 -3.91
CA LEU A 16 -0.77 -1.96 -3.00
C LEU A 16 -1.84 -2.84 -3.68
N GLY A 17 -2.27 -2.45 -4.88
CA GLY A 17 -3.25 -3.20 -5.66
C GLY A 17 -2.73 -4.51 -6.25
N ALA A 18 -1.40 -4.67 -6.37
CA ALA A 18 -0.78 -5.91 -6.80
C ALA A 18 -0.30 -6.79 -5.63
N GLY A 19 -0.29 -6.23 -4.41
CA GLY A 19 0.29 -6.90 -3.25
C GLY A 19 1.80 -7.10 -3.37
N VAL A 20 2.52 -6.17 -4.01
CA VAL A 20 3.98 -6.27 -4.21
C VAL A 20 4.71 -5.18 -3.45
N VAL A 21 5.75 -5.57 -2.71
CA VAL A 21 6.73 -4.65 -2.09
C VAL A 21 8.08 -4.92 -2.72
N ARG A 22 8.67 -3.92 -3.37
CA ARG A 22 10.00 -3.97 -3.98
C ARG A 22 11.00 -3.21 -3.12
N LYS A 23 12.15 -3.81 -2.89
CA LYS A 23 13.29 -3.16 -2.25
C LYS A 23 14.22 -2.63 -3.33
N LEU A 24 14.28 -1.31 -3.46
CA LEU A 24 15.00 -0.65 -4.56
C LEU A 24 16.53 -0.77 -4.41
N THR A 25 17.03 -0.94 -3.18
CA THR A 25 18.46 -1.07 -2.91
C THR A 25 19.06 -2.41 -3.37
N LYS A 26 18.24 -3.46 -3.49
CA LYS A 26 18.70 -4.83 -3.78
C LYS A 26 17.89 -5.56 -4.85
N TRP A 27 16.91 -4.90 -5.48
CA TRP A 27 16.00 -5.48 -6.46
C TRP A 27 15.29 -6.76 -5.96
N GLU A 28 14.99 -6.81 -4.66
CA GLU A 28 14.24 -7.92 -4.06
C GLU A 28 12.75 -7.58 -4.05
N GLU A 29 11.88 -8.56 -4.36
CA GLU A 29 10.42 -8.41 -4.30
C GLU A 29 9.80 -9.32 -3.23
N TYR A 30 8.75 -8.81 -2.58
CA TYR A 30 8.01 -9.51 -1.53
C TYR A 30 6.51 -9.41 -1.80
N MET A 31 5.81 -10.53 -1.65
CA MET A 31 4.36 -10.59 -1.83
C MET A 31 3.62 -10.37 -0.51
N CYS A 32 2.52 -9.63 -0.59
CA CYS A 32 1.51 -9.48 0.44
C CYS A 32 0.11 -9.61 -0.19
N ASN A 33 -0.93 -9.62 0.64
CA ASN A 33 -2.29 -9.62 0.11
C ASN A 33 -2.56 -8.28 -0.58
N PRO A 34 -3.03 -8.29 -1.84
CA PRO A 34 -3.48 -7.08 -2.51
C PRO A 34 -4.57 -6.39 -1.69
N TRP A 35 -4.53 -5.06 -1.69
CA TRP A 35 -5.59 -4.29 -1.07
C TRP A 35 -6.85 -4.34 -1.94
N PRO A 36 -8.03 -4.61 -1.37
CA PRO A 36 -9.28 -4.52 -2.11
C PRO A 36 -9.51 -3.12 -2.66
N ASP A 37 -10.19 -3.03 -3.82
CA ASP A 37 -10.48 -1.75 -4.48
C ASP A 37 -11.17 -0.75 -3.54
N LEU A 38 -12.15 -1.21 -2.75
CA LEU A 38 -12.84 -0.40 -1.76
C LEU A 38 -11.89 0.24 -0.75
N ALA A 39 -10.87 -0.50 -0.28
CA ALA A 39 -9.90 0.04 0.66
C ALA A 39 -9.01 1.11 0.00
N LEU A 40 -8.64 0.92 -1.28
CA LEU A 40 -7.90 1.91 -2.05
C LEU A 40 -8.73 3.16 -2.33
N GLU A 41 -10.03 3.02 -2.61
CA GLU A 41 -10.97 4.14 -2.78
C GLU A 41 -11.09 4.97 -1.50
N ILE A 42 -11.29 4.30 -0.36
CA ILE A 42 -11.37 4.95 0.95
C ILE A 42 -10.06 5.72 1.26
N MET A 43 -8.91 5.10 1.01
CA MET A 43 -7.62 5.74 1.24
C MET A 43 -7.42 6.95 0.32
N ARG A 44 -7.78 6.83 -0.97
CA ARG A 44 -7.70 7.94 -1.95
C ARG A 44 -8.61 9.11 -1.56
N ALA A 45 -9.75 8.84 -0.94
CA ALA A 45 -10.66 9.87 -0.45
C ALA A 45 -10.12 10.62 0.78
N GLY A 46 -9.03 10.17 1.41
CA GLY A 46 -8.52 10.75 2.66
C GLY A 46 -9.08 10.10 3.92
N GLY A 47 -9.69 8.92 3.79
CA GLY A 47 -10.26 8.15 4.89
C GLY A 47 -11.76 7.88 4.74
N LEU A 48 -12.29 7.06 5.66
CA LEU A 48 -13.66 6.56 5.57
C LEU A 48 -14.70 7.69 5.61
N LEU A 49 -14.52 8.68 6.48
CA LEU A 49 -15.46 9.80 6.60
C LEU A 49 -15.53 10.62 5.30
N GLU A 50 -14.39 10.91 4.70
CA GLU A 50 -14.34 11.68 3.45
C GLU A 50 -14.91 10.89 2.27
N TYR A 51 -14.66 9.58 2.23
CA TYR A 51 -15.28 8.69 1.25
C TYR A 51 -16.81 8.68 1.33
N LEU A 52 -17.37 8.67 2.55
CA LEU A 52 -18.83 8.73 2.76
C LEU A 52 -19.37 10.13 2.41
N ARG A 53 -18.70 11.20 2.84
CA ARG A 53 -19.09 12.59 2.54
C ARG A 53 -19.18 12.85 1.03
N GLY A 54 -18.22 12.34 0.25
CA GLY A 54 -18.21 12.48 -1.21
C GLY A 54 -19.30 11.69 -1.94
N ARG A 55 -20.00 10.78 -1.26
CA ARG A 55 -21.11 9.98 -1.81
C ARG A 55 -22.49 10.54 -1.48
N GLU A 56 -22.58 11.44 -0.51
CA GLU A 56 -23.81 12.12 -0.11
C GLU A 56 -24.08 13.38 -0.95
N GLY A 57 -23.17 13.75 -1.85
CA GLY A 57 -23.26 14.93 -2.74
C GLY A 57 -23.85 14.66 -4.12
#